data_AF-A0A150HPR8-F1
#
_entry.id   AF-A0A150HPR8-F1
#
_cell.length_a   1.000
_cell.length_b   1.000
_cell.length_c   1.000
_cell.angle_alpha   90.00
_cell.angle_beta   90.00
_cell.angle_gamma   90.00
#
_symmetry.space_group_name_H-M   'P 1'
#
loop_
_entity.id
_entity.type
_entity.pdbx_description
1 polymer ?
#
loop_
_entity_poly.entity_id
_entity_poly.type
_entity_poly.pdbx_seq_one_letter_code
_entity_poly.pdbx_strand_id
1 'polypeptide(L)'
;MNEDNLNDEVIKIFIESWLVKYENFTLAQQSLEKSFNDYKVVFRLRDRQLELFSLNECKVLESIPISDIDADKCIAFAMEAYLVFHKTIGEITKSH
;
A
#
# COMPACT_ATOMS: atom_id res chain seq x y z
N MET A 1 -21.85 -7.20 4.87
CA MET A 1 -20.51 -7.81 4.74
C MET A 1 -20.27 -7.89 3.25
N ASN A 2 -19.51 -6.95 2.72
CA ASN A 2 -18.93 -7.18 1.40
C ASN A 2 -17.98 -8.36 1.61
N GLU A 3 -18.09 -9.38 0.78
CA GLU A 3 -17.06 -10.41 0.71
C GLU A 3 -15.79 -9.69 0.24
N ASP A 4 -15.02 -9.16 1.18
CA ASP A 4 -13.65 -8.75 0.92
C ASP A 4 -12.98 -9.99 0.35
N ASN A 5 -12.63 -9.91 -0.93
CA ASN A 5 -12.06 -11.02 -1.65
C ASN A 5 -10.81 -11.47 -0.87
N LEU A 6 -10.77 -12.72 -0.42
CA LEU A 6 -9.65 -13.27 0.35
C LEU A 6 -8.30 -12.99 -0.35
N ASN A 7 -8.30 -12.94 -1.68
CA ASN A 7 -7.13 -12.59 -2.46
C ASN A 7 -6.69 -11.14 -2.23
N ASP A 8 -7.63 -10.19 -2.19
CA ASP A 8 -7.35 -8.78 -1.94
C ASP A 8 -6.70 -8.59 -0.56
N GLU A 9 -7.21 -9.28 0.47
CA GLU A 9 -6.63 -9.27 1.81
C GLU A 9 -5.26 -9.93 1.88
N VAL A 10 -5.06 -11.07 1.20
CA VAL A 10 -3.73 -11.72 1.12
C VAL A 10 -2.71 -10.79 0.45
N ILE A 11 -3.09 -10.15 -0.64
CA ILE A 11 -2.26 -9.18 -1.36
C ILE A 11 -1.93 -8.00 -0.45
N LYS A 12 -2.94 -7.41 0.21
CA LYS A 12 -2.78 -6.32 1.16
C LYS A 12 -1.80 -6.69 2.27
N ILE A 13 -2.03 -7.80 2.97
CA ILE A 13 -1.18 -8.26 4.08
C ILE A 13 0.26 -8.46 3.64
N PHE A 14 0.48 -9.01 2.44
CA PHE A 14 1.83 -9.19 1.91
C PHE A 14 2.54 -7.84 1.75
N ILE A 15 1.90 -6.87 1.10
CA ILE A 15 2.48 -5.55 0.87
C ILE A 15 2.71 -4.82 2.20
N GLU A 16 1.72 -4.84 3.10
CA GLU A 16 1.81 -4.28 4.45
C GLU A 16 3.02 -4.80 5.22
N SER A 17 3.25 -6.12 5.18
CA SER A 17 4.39 -6.77 5.83
C SER A 17 5.72 -6.26 5.28
N TRP A 18 5.81 -6.02 3.98
CA TRP A 18 7.02 -5.49 3.34
C TRP A 18 7.24 -4.01 3.62
N LEU A 19 6.17 -3.21 3.63
CA LEU A 19 6.23 -1.79 4.01
C LEU A 19 6.73 -1.62 5.45
N VAL A 20 6.26 -2.46 6.39
CA VAL A 20 6.79 -2.46 7.77
C VAL A 20 8.27 -2.84 7.77
N LYS A 21 8.63 -3.93 7.10
CA LYS A 21 9.99 -4.50 7.15
C LYS A 21 11.05 -3.63 6.49
N TYR A 22 10.73 -3.00 5.37
CA TYR A 22 11.71 -2.33 4.51
C TYR A 22 11.51 -0.83 4.39
N GLU A 23 10.29 -0.33 4.63
CA GLU A 23 9.96 1.09 4.48
C GLU A 23 9.72 1.81 5.81
N ASN A 24 9.88 1.16 6.95
CA ASN A 24 9.61 1.73 8.28
C ASN A 24 8.18 2.27 8.44
N PHE A 25 7.20 1.66 7.76
CA PHE A 25 5.80 1.92 8.09
C PHE A 25 5.47 1.37 9.48
N THR A 26 4.59 2.07 10.19
CA THR A 26 4.11 1.67 11.51
C THR A 26 2.59 1.59 11.50
N LEU A 27 2.05 0.63 12.25
CA LEU A 27 0.61 0.52 12.43
C LEU A 27 0.16 1.63 13.38
N ALA A 28 -0.58 2.61 12.86
CA ALA A 28 -1.20 3.67 13.62
C ALA A 28 -2.72 3.50 13.54
N GLN A 29 -3.35 3.24 14.69
CA GLN A 29 -4.77 2.90 14.78
C GLN A 29 -5.14 1.68 13.92
N GLN A 30 -5.70 1.91 12.72
CA GLN A 30 -6.15 0.87 11.78
C GLN A 30 -5.49 0.99 10.40
N SER A 31 -4.46 1.83 10.27
CA SER A 31 -3.77 2.06 9.01
C SER A 31 -2.26 1.97 9.16
N LEU A 32 -1.60 1.53 8.10
CA LEU A 32 -0.14 1.57 8.02
C LEU A 32 0.31 2.93 7.54
N GLU A 33 1.06 3.62 8.39
CA GLU A 33 1.50 4.99 8.19
C GLU A 33 3.02 5.09 8.15
N LYS A 34 3.52 6.02 7.35
CA LYS A 34 4.91 6.47 7.40
C LYS A 34 4.94 7.98 7.45
N SER A 35 5.75 8.51 8.36
CA SER A 35 6.02 9.94 8.49
C SER A 35 7.48 10.21 8.12
N PHE A 36 7.73 11.23 7.31
CA PHE A 36 9.07 11.76 7.01
C PHE A 36 8.97 13.28 6.79
N ASN A 37 9.79 14.08 7.47
CA ASN A 37 9.80 15.55 7.38
C ASN A 37 8.40 16.19 7.43
N ASP A 38 7.59 15.80 8.43
CA ASP A 38 6.19 16.19 8.63
C ASP A 38 5.20 15.76 7.52
N TYR A 39 5.68 15.08 6.48
CA TYR A 39 4.88 14.46 5.44
C TYR A 39 4.46 13.05 5.84
N LYS A 40 3.17 12.76 5.77
CA LYS A 40 2.53 11.53 6.21
C LYS A 40 1.84 10.83 5.04
N VAL A 41 2.20 9.56 4.86
CA VAL A 41 1.57 8.68 3.88
C VAL A 41 0.93 7.49 4.56
N VAL A 42 -0.19 7.03 4.01
CA VAL A 42 -0.96 5.88 4.45
C VAL A 42 -1.05 4.88 3.31
N PHE A 43 -0.81 3.60 3.60
CA PHE A 43 -1.20 2.51 2.71
C PHE A 43 -2.59 2.01 3.08
N ARG A 44 -3.48 1.83 2.09
CA ARG A 44 -4.85 1.33 2.31
C ARG A 44 -5.37 0.53 1.12
N LEU A 45 -6.33 -0.36 1.40
CA LEU A 45 -7.17 -1.00 0.40
C LEU A 45 -8.53 -0.32 0.38
N ARG A 46 -8.98 0.16 -0.77
CA ARG A 46 -10.28 0.81 -0.94
C ARG A 46 -10.88 0.42 -2.29
N ASP A 47 -12.11 -0.11 -2.28
CA ASP A 47 -12.84 -0.45 -3.51
C ASP A 47 -12.01 -1.31 -4.49
N ARG A 48 -11.31 -2.31 -3.95
CA ARG A 48 -10.35 -3.19 -4.66
C ARG A 48 -9.18 -2.44 -5.31
N GLN A 49 -8.77 -1.30 -4.75
CA GLN A 49 -7.57 -0.56 -5.12
C GLN A 49 -6.60 -0.49 -3.95
N LEU A 50 -5.35 -0.85 -4.21
CA LEU A 50 -4.24 -0.61 -3.29
C LEU A 50 -3.79 0.83 -3.49
N GLU A 51 -3.90 1.64 -2.45
CA GLU A 51 -3.61 3.07 -2.52
C GLU A 51 -2.47 3.44 -1.56
N LEU A 52 -1.55 4.25 -2.05
CA LEU A 52 -0.68 5.08 -1.23
C LEU A 52 -1.26 6.50 -1.20
N PHE A 53 -1.67 6.96 -0.03
CA PHE A 53 -2.40 8.21 0.15
C PHE A 53 -1.61 9.21 1.00
N SER A 54 -1.53 10.46 0.54
CA SER A 54 -0.97 11.57 1.31
C SER A 54 -2.02 12.13 2.25
N LEU A 55 -1.76 12.10 3.56
CA LEU A 55 -2.60 12.78 4.54
C LEU A 55 -2.43 14.30 4.47
N ASN A 56 -1.22 14.77 4.16
CA ASN A 56 -0.92 16.21 4.09
C ASN A 56 -1.64 16.90 2.93
N GLU A 57 -1.67 16.24 1.76
CA GLU A 57 -2.25 16.81 0.54
C GLU A 57 -3.67 16.30 0.26
N CYS A 58 -4.16 15.35 1.07
CA CYS A 58 -5.44 14.68 0.88
C CYS A 58 -5.60 14.09 -0.54
N LYS A 59 -4.54 13.48 -1.07
CA LYS A 59 -4.50 12.96 -2.45
C LYS A 59 -3.92 11.54 -2.52
N VAL A 60 -4.39 10.76 -3.48
CA VAL A 60 -3.79 9.47 -3.82
C VAL A 60 -2.50 9.74 -4.59
N LEU A 61 -1.39 9.21 -4.09
CA LEU A 61 -0.05 9.34 -4.67
C LEU A 61 0.20 8.22 -5.68
N GLU A 62 -0.31 7.03 -5.38
CA GLU A 62 -0.25 5.86 -6.26
C GLU A 62 -1.47 4.98 -6.01
N SER A 63 -2.01 4.39 -7.08
CA SER A 63 -3.12 3.45 -6.99
C SER A 63 -2.96 2.29 -7.95
N ILE A 64 -3.13 1.08 -7.44
CA ILE A 64 -3.04 -0.15 -8.22
C ILE A 64 -4.36 -0.92 -8.07
N PRO A 65 -5.15 -1.09 -9.15
CA PRO A 65 -6.37 -1.86 -9.09
C PRO A 65 -6.06 -3.36 -8.96
N ILE A 66 -6.74 -4.02 -8.03
CA ILE A 66 -6.73 -5.47 -7.91
C ILE A 66 -7.76 -6.03 -8.89
N SER A 67 -7.26 -6.60 -9.99
CA SER A 67 -8.11 -7.35 -10.92
C SER A 67 -8.52 -8.69 -10.31
N ASP A 68 -9.41 -9.43 -10.96
CA ASP A 68 -9.70 -10.81 -10.57
C ASP A 68 -8.47 -11.68 -10.84
N ILE A 69 -7.70 -11.92 -9.77
CA ILE A 69 -6.44 -12.63 -9.78
C ILE A 69 -6.67 -14.01 -9.18
N ASP A 70 -6.17 -15.04 -9.85
CA ASP A 70 -6.16 -16.41 -9.32
C ASP A 70 -5.31 -16.49 -8.05
N ALA A 71 -5.71 -17.32 -7.09
CA ALA A 71 -5.04 -17.40 -5.78
C ALA A 71 -3.52 -17.72 -5.87
N ASP A 72 -3.10 -18.49 -6.88
CA ASP A 72 -1.70 -18.83 -7.13
C ASP A 72 -0.85 -17.66 -7.67
N LYS A 73 -1.50 -16.60 -8.15
CA LYS A 73 -0.87 -15.39 -8.69
C LYS A 73 -0.85 -14.21 -7.71
N CYS A 74 -1.54 -14.31 -6.57
CA CYS A 74 -1.64 -13.23 -5.57
C CYS A 74 -0.27 -12.71 -5.12
N ILE A 75 0.67 -13.61 -4.83
CA ILE A 75 2.01 -13.22 -4.34
C ILE A 75 2.82 -12.53 -5.43
N ALA A 76 2.77 -13.03 -6.66
CA ALA A 76 3.47 -12.41 -7.79
C ALA A 76 2.95 -10.98 -8.03
N PHE A 77 1.62 -10.81 -8.05
CA PHE A 77 1.00 -9.49 -8.14
C PHE A 77 1.39 -8.58 -6.97
N ALA A 78 1.33 -9.08 -5.74
CA ALA A 78 1.66 -8.30 -4.54
C ALA A 78 3.13 -7.83 -4.56
N MET A 79 4.05 -8.65 -5.06
CA MET A 79 5.45 -8.26 -5.25
C MET A 79 5.60 -7.14 -6.29
N GLU A 80 4.94 -7.26 -7.44
CA GLU A 80 4.96 -6.22 -8.47
C GLU A 80 4.37 -4.91 -7.96
N ALA A 81 3.23 -4.98 -7.27
CA ALA A 81 2.58 -3.83 -6.65
C ALA A 81 3.48 -3.17 -5.59
N TYR A 82 4.14 -3.96 -4.73
CA TYR A 82 5.08 -3.44 -3.74
C TYR A 82 6.24 -2.67 -4.40
N LEU A 83 6.80 -3.15 -5.51
CA LEU A 83 7.90 -2.47 -6.19
C LEU A 83 7.49 -1.09 -6.72
N VAL A 84 6.25 -0.95 -7.18
CA VAL A 84 5.68 0.35 -7.58
C VAL A 84 5.61 1.27 -6.36
N PHE A 85 5.03 0.82 -5.25
CA PHE A 85 4.96 1.63 -4.03
C PHE A 85 6.33 2.00 -3.47
N HIS A 86 7.29 1.07 -3.46
CA HIS A 86 8.68 1.31 -3.06
C HIS A 86 9.30 2.44 -3.88
N LYS A 87 9.13 2.41 -5.20
CA LYS A 87 9.62 3.47 -6.09
C LYS A 87 8.97 4.81 -5.75
N THR A 88 7.64 4.85 -5.63
CA THR A 88 6.90 6.08 -5.31
C THR A 88 7.33 6.66 -3.97
N ILE A 89 7.46 5.84 -2.92
CA ILE A 89 7.98 6.25 -1.61
C ILE A 89 9.38 6.85 -1.76
N GLY A 90 10.28 6.18 -2.50
CA GLY A 90 11.62 6.68 -2.75
C GLY A 90 11.68 8.03 -3.48
N GLU A 91 10.73 8.32 -4.37
CA GLU A 91 10.61 9.61 -5.06
C GLU A 91 10.10 10.71 -4.13
N ILE A 92 9.09 10.41 -3.32
CA ILE A 92 8.54 11.38 -2.35
C ILE A 92 9.59 11.73 -1.30
N THR A 93 10.32 10.74 -0.78
CA THR A 93 11.35 10.95 0.25
C THR A 93 12.56 11.76 -0.26
N LYS A 94 12.78 11.85 -1.58
CA LYS A 94 13.80 12.74 -2.16
C LYS A 94 13.33 14.18 -2.30
N SER A 95 12.02 14.38 -2.34
CA SER A 95 11.36 15.67 -2.60
C SER A 95 10.98 16.41 -1.32
N HIS A 96 11.06 15.74 -0.16
CA HIS A 96 10.73 16.23 1.17
C HIS A 96 11.83 15.90 2.16
#